data_AF-A0AAW0W6U8-F1
#
_entry.id   AF-A0AAW0W6U8-F1
#
_cell.length_a   1.000
_cell.length_b   1.000
_cell.length_c   1.000
_cell.angle_alpha   90.00
_cell.angle_beta   90.00
_cell.angle_gamma   90.00
#
_symmetry.space_group_name_H-M   'P 1'
#
loop_
_entity.id
_entity.type
_entity.pdbx_description
1 polymer ?
#
loop_
_entity_poly.entity_id
_entity_poly.type
_entity_poly.pdbx_seq_one_letter_code
_entity_poly.pdbx_strand_id
1 'polypeptide(L)'
;MSGCSVLARWGGAQLLAFLPQTCQWCPRLRLLPPGGHGPPLLTLLRHLYCGRRSYCITGSVQCDPLLLSPLLVQDRYCYCTMATFTDKDKYTPPADLPTKYAPDEVHRYMVDCMLAVGTPRPQATDLADVLVAADTRGHYSHGLNRLEMYVNDVKQKVCDGSAFPTIIKESVSTALVNGNNGLGPVVGNFCINLAIKKAKETGIGWVCARGSNHYGIAGWYAMKATKEGLMGMSFTNTSPLVAPTRAKKAALGTNPISLSAPAKNGDSFVLDMATCVVAVGKIEVERRKENPIPEGWALDKNGQPTTNATEGMEGALMPLGGTELYSGYKGYGLGMLVEVFCGIMSGGQYGPHIRRWMQTDREADLGQCFVAIDPSFFAPGFEDRMSDMMDYCRGMEPADPDKPVLAPGDPERFHVEKVKLEGGITYHINQITDSWKLAQVLGVQPMK
;
A
#
# COMPACT_ATOMS: atom_id res chain seq x y z
N MET A 1 4.17 -38.11 -49.67
CA MET A 1 5.50 -37.54 -49.98
C MET A 1 6.14 -37.17 -48.64
N SER A 2 6.87 -38.10 -48.01
CA SER A 2 8.36 -38.12 -47.99
C SER A 2 8.90 -36.76 -47.51
N GLY A 3 9.30 -36.56 -46.25
CA GLY A 3 10.26 -37.36 -45.50
C GLY A 3 11.67 -36.91 -45.87
N CYS A 4 12.32 -36.08 -45.05
CA CYS A 4 13.78 -36.10 -44.92
C CYS A 4 14.21 -35.48 -43.59
N SER A 5 15.27 -36.07 -43.05
CA SER A 5 15.66 -36.13 -41.66
C SER A 5 17.18 -35.91 -41.57
N VAL A 6 17.60 -35.08 -40.61
CA VAL A 6 18.64 -35.39 -39.61
C VAL A 6 20.15 -35.22 -39.98
N LEU A 7 20.91 -34.90 -38.91
CA LEU A 7 22.38 -34.87 -38.68
C LEU A 7 23.13 -33.60 -39.11
N ALA A 8 24.21 -33.13 -38.47
CA ALA A 8 24.77 -33.22 -37.11
C ALA A 8 26.08 -32.38 -37.11
N ARG A 9 26.37 -31.76 -35.95
CA ARG A 9 27.69 -31.59 -35.31
C ARG A 9 28.84 -30.73 -35.92
N TRP A 10 29.38 -29.90 -35.01
CA TRP A 10 30.79 -29.57 -34.67
C TRP A 10 31.42 -28.23 -35.11
N GLY A 11 32.20 -27.68 -34.17
CA GLY A 11 33.05 -26.48 -34.28
C GLY A 11 32.33 -25.23 -33.74
N GLY A 12 32.75 -24.55 -32.68
CA GLY A 12 34.11 -24.23 -32.26
C GLY A 12 34.26 -22.71 -32.28
N ALA A 13 34.80 -22.16 -31.20
CA ALA A 13 35.39 -20.82 -31.07
C ALA A 13 34.49 -19.60 -30.71
N GLN A 14 34.84 -19.07 -29.53
CA GLN A 14 35.15 -17.66 -29.24
C GLN A 14 34.01 -16.67 -29.00
N LEU A 15 33.77 -16.43 -27.70
CA LEU A 15 33.34 -15.14 -27.17
C LEU A 15 34.33 -14.05 -27.62
N LEU A 16 33.82 -13.06 -28.36
CA LEU A 16 34.47 -11.76 -28.54
C LEU A 16 33.65 -10.73 -27.76
N ALA A 17 34.22 -10.30 -26.63
CA ALA A 17 33.77 -9.16 -25.87
C ALA A 17 34.17 -7.87 -26.60
N PHE A 18 33.23 -6.93 -26.73
CA PHE A 18 33.52 -5.54 -27.10
C PHE A 18 33.30 -4.65 -25.87
N LEU A 19 34.38 -4.06 -25.40
CA LEU A 19 34.41 -2.86 -24.55
C LEU A 19 35.32 -1.85 -25.25
N PRO A 20 34.95 -0.56 -25.34
CA PRO A 20 35.90 0.51 -25.56
C PRO A 20 36.29 1.18 -24.24
N GLN A 21 37.61 1.18 -23.97
CA GLN A 21 38.48 2.34 -23.67
C GLN A 21 37.95 3.47 -22.77
N THR A 22 38.66 4.10 -21.83
CA THR A 22 40.02 4.05 -21.26
C THR A 22 40.02 5.12 -20.16
N CYS A 23 40.63 4.88 -18.99
CA CYS A 23 41.31 5.97 -18.28
C CYS A 23 42.43 5.38 -17.42
N GLN A 24 43.66 5.82 -17.72
CA GLN A 24 44.91 5.44 -17.07
C GLN A 24 45.08 6.19 -15.74
N TRP A 25 45.74 5.59 -14.75
CA TRP A 25 46.79 6.19 -13.91
C TRP A 25 47.46 5.10 -13.02
N CYS A 26 48.67 4.69 -13.42
CA CYS A 26 49.92 4.36 -12.68
C CYS A 26 49.92 3.52 -11.35
N PRO A 27 51.07 2.92 -10.94
CA PRO A 27 51.36 1.50 -11.18
C PRO A 27 51.77 0.72 -9.91
N ARG A 28 52.07 -0.58 -10.10
CA ARG A 28 52.73 -1.57 -9.19
C ARG A 28 51.77 -2.48 -8.44
N LEU A 29 51.62 -3.71 -8.93
CA LEU A 29 51.88 -4.92 -8.13
C LEU A 29 51.98 -6.14 -9.05
N ARG A 30 53.04 -6.92 -8.85
CA ARG A 30 53.39 -8.15 -9.58
C ARG A 30 52.38 -9.26 -9.26
N LEU A 31 52.03 -10.05 -10.27
CA LEU A 31 51.34 -11.34 -10.10
C LEU A 31 52.36 -12.40 -9.66
N LEU A 32 51.99 -13.25 -8.69
CA LEU A 32 52.61 -14.55 -8.40
C LEU A 32 51.53 -15.65 -8.39
N PRO A 33 51.88 -16.90 -8.79
CA PRO A 33 50.94 -17.96 -9.18
C PRO A 33 50.38 -18.76 -7.98
N PRO A 34 49.40 -19.68 -8.19
CA PRO A 34 48.62 -20.26 -7.10
C PRO A 34 49.34 -21.45 -6.46
N GLY A 35 49.23 -21.59 -5.14
CA GLY A 35 49.68 -22.77 -4.43
C GLY A 35 49.23 -22.82 -2.97
N GLY A 36 48.60 -23.94 -2.60
CA GLY A 36 48.85 -24.59 -1.31
C GLY A 36 47.97 -24.19 -0.11
N HIS A 37 47.00 -25.07 0.19
CA HIS A 37 46.48 -25.51 1.49
C HIS A 37 46.85 -24.76 2.79
N GLY A 38 45.82 -24.31 3.51
CA GLY A 38 45.84 -23.98 4.95
C GLY A 38 44.70 -23.03 5.35
N PRO A 39 44.02 -23.20 6.50
CA PRO A 39 42.87 -22.38 6.85
C PRO A 39 43.31 -21.08 7.52
N PRO A 40 42.74 -19.90 7.20
CA PRO A 40 42.98 -18.70 7.98
C PRO A 40 41.81 -18.40 8.92
N LEU A 41 42.13 -18.33 10.22
CA LEU A 41 41.49 -17.41 11.15
C LEU A 41 41.50 -16.01 10.51
N LEU A 42 40.35 -15.34 10.44
CA LEU A 42 40.29 -13.92 10.07
C LEU A 42 39.91 -13.05 11.25
N THR A 43 40.95 -12.46 11.82
CA THR A 43 40.97 -11.24 12.62
C THR A 43 40.48 -10.07 11.74
N LEU A 44 39.42 -9.39 12.17
CA LEU A 44 38.87 -8.23 11.47
C LEU A 44 39.65 -6.95 11.84
N LEU A 45 40.46 -6.44 10.93
CA LEU A 45 41.07 -5.10 11.02
C LEU A 45 40.04 -4.05 10.56
N ARG A 46 39.49 -3.28 11.51
CA ARG A 46 38.75 -2.04 11.26
C ARG A 46 39.73 -0.91 10.92
N HIS A 47 39.52 -0.25 9.78
CA HIS A 47 39.97 1.13 9.60
C HIS A 47 38.79 2.07 9.89
N LEU A 48 38.92 2.78 11.01
CA LEU A 48 38.15 3.95 11.39
C LEU A 48 39.03 5.17 11.16
N TYR A 49 38.55 6.17 10.43
CA TYR A 49 39.00 7.55 10.58
C TYR A 49 37.80 8.48 10.80
N CYS A 50 37.67 8.85 12.08
CA CYS A 50 37.36 10.14 12.69
C CYS A 50 36.14 10.97 12.25
N GLY A 51 35.25 11.24 13.22
CA GLY A 51 34.37 12.40 13.17
C GLY A 51 33.24 12.47 14.21
N ARG A 52 33.58 12.88 15.45
CA ARG A 52 32.71 13.40 16.54
C ARG A 52 32.04 12.40 17.50
N ARG A 53 32.16 12.77 18.78
CA ARG A 53 31.87 12.05 20.03
C ARG A 53 30.38 11.86 20.27
N SER A 54 29.99 10.69 20.79
CA SER A 54 28.96 10.52 21.82
C SER A 54 29.30 9.28 22.66
N TYR A 55 29.21 9.42 23.99
CA TYR A 55 29.58 8.42 24.98
C TYR A 55 28.57 7.26 25.02
N CYS A 56 29.06 6.01 25.01
CA CYS A 56 28.28 4.83 25.39
C CYS A 56 28.46 4.58 26.90
N ILE A 57 27.35 4.47 27.63
CA ILE A 57 27.32 3.86 28.96
C ILE A 57 26.66 2.49 28.77
N THR A 58 27.42 1.44 28.99
CA THR A 58 26.97 0.04 29.01
C THR A 58 26.45 -0.31 30.41
N GLY A 59 25.20 -0.76 30.50
CA GLY A 59 24.64 -1.35 31.72
C GLY A 59 23.82 -2.58 31.37
N SER A 60 24.33 -3.76 31.73
CA SER A 60 23.69 -5.06 31.57
C SER A 60 22.71 -5.34 32.72
N VAL A 61 21.49 -5.78 32.42
CA VAL A 61 20.60 -6.41 33.40
C VAL A 61 20.00 -7.67 32.80
N GLN A 62 20.28 -8.82 33.41
CA GLN A 62 19.60 -10.10 33.17
C GLN A 62 18.21 -10.07 33.81
N CYS A 63 17.19 -10.60 33.12
CA CYS A 63 15.95 -11.07 33.76
C CYS A 63 15.53 -12.42 33.16
N ASP A 64 15.21 -13.34 34.07
CA ASP A 64 14.80 -14.74 33.89
C ASP A 64 13.30 -14.82 33.51
N PRO A 65 12.83 -15.83 32.74
CA PRO A 65 11.48 -15.89 32.21
C PRO A 65 10.58 -16.81 33.06
N LEU A 66 9.41 -16.35 33.50
CA LEU A 66 8.26 -17.20 33.87
C LEU A 66 7.04 -16.33 34.26
N LEU A 67 6.01 -16.32 33.39
CA LEU A 67 4.55 -16.32 33.70
C LEU A 67 3.75 -15.84 32.47
N LEU A 68 3.12 -16.81 31.79
CA LEU A 68 2.18 -16.61 30.69
C LEU A 68 0.74 -16.77 31.22
N SER A 69 -0.12 -15.77 30.97
CA SER A 69 -1.58 -15.93 30.92
C SER A 69 -2.14 -15.00 29.82
N PRO A 70 -3.03 -15.45 28.93
CA PRO A 70 -3.47 -14.66 27.78
C PRO A 70 -4.78 -13.93 28.11
N LEU A 71 -4.76 -12.61 28.20
CA LEU A 71 -5.94 -11.74 28.13
C LEU A 71 -5.47 -10.31 27.81
N LEU A 72 -6.09 -9.70 26.79
CA LEU A 72 -5.87 -8.34 26.26
C LEU A 72 -4.56 -8.12 25.46
N VAL A 73 -4.54 -8.58 24.22
CA VAL A 73 -3.64 -8.03 23.19
C VAL A 73 -4.17 -6.65 22.80
N GLN A 74 -3.74 -5.61 23.52
CA GLN A 74 -3.80 -4.25 23.02
C GLN A 74 -2.72 -4.09 21.94
N ASP A 75 -3.15 -4.04 20.69
CA ASP A 75 -2.28 -3.79 19.54
C ASP A 75 -1.57 -2.44 19.68
N ARG A 76 -0.29 -2.48 20.06
CA ARG A 76 0.62 -1.33 20.00
C ARG A 76 0.97 -1.06 18.54
N TYR A 77 0.22 -0.20 17.86
CA TYR A 77 0.59 0.37 16.57
C TYR A 77 1.53 1.56 16.78
N CYS A 78 2.82 1.40 16.44
CA CYS A 78 3.84 2.42 16.70
C CYS A 78 4.34 3.05 15.38
N TYR A 79 3.95 4.32 15.18
CA TYR A 79 4.16 5.13 13.97
C TYR A 79 5.44 5.97 14.04
N CYS A 80 6.00 6.29 12.87
CA CYS A 80 7.15 7.16 12.68
C CYS A 80 7.38 7.39 11.18
N THR A 81 7.39 8.66 10.87
CA THR A 81 7.92 9.40 9.73
C THR A 81 9.27 8.87 9.18
N MET A 82 9.38 8.68 7.86
CA MET A 82 10.68 8.77 7.18
C MET A 82 10.54 9.28 5.74
N ALA A 83 11.41 10.24 5.43
CA ALA A 83 11.61 11.03 4.21
C ALA A 83 10.67 12.25 4.02
N THR A 84 10.84 13.29 4.84
CA THR A 84 10.26 14.62 4.55
C THR A 84 11.26 15.72 4.86
N PHE A 85 11.44 16.63 3.91
CA PHE A 85 12.02 17.95 4.18
C PHE A 85 11.04 18.72 5.05
N THR A 86 11.14 18.57 6.37
CA THR A 86 10.49 19.47 7.31
C THR A 86 11.30 19.57 8.60
N ASP A 87 11.39 20.80 9.11
CA ASP A 87 12.09 21.19 10.34
C ASP A 87 11.39 20.67 11.62
N LYS A 88 10.72 19.52 11.54
CA LYS A 88 9.85 18.96 12.57
C LYS A 88 10.55 18.78 13.91
N ASP A 89 11.84 18.45 13.87
CA ASP A 89 12.64 18.24 15.08
C ASP A 89 12.94 19.55 15.84
N LYS A 90 12.71 20.73 15.24
CA LYS A 90 12.79 22.00 15.95
C LYS A 90 11.61 22.25 16.87
N TYR A 91 10.50 21.54 16.68
CA TYR A 91 9.28 21.72 17.47
C TYR A 91 9.18 20.63 18.53
N THR A 92 9.06 21.08 19.79
CA THR A 92 8.81 20.19 20.93
C THR A 92 7.29 20.12 21.18
N PRO A 93 6.67 18.93 21.11
CA PRO A 93 5.23 18.79 21.35
C PRO A 93 4.88 19.06 22.82
N PRO A 94 3.63 19.49 23.11
CA PRO A 94 3.10 19.50 24.47
C PRO A 94 3.19 18.13 25.14
N ALA A 95 3.31 18.11 26.47
CA ALA A 95 3.45 16.87 27.24
C ALA A 95 2.16 16.03 27.27
N ASP A 96 1.00 16.66 27.03
CA ASP A 96 -0.34 16.15 27.28
C ASP A 96 -1.24 16.18 26.04
N LEU A 97 -0.71 15.78 24.88
CA LEU A 97 -1.50 15.68 23.66
C LEU A 97 -2.63 14.63 23.79
N PRO A 98 -3.90 14.98 23.51
CA PRO A 98 -4.98 14.00 23.51
C PRO A 98 -4.77 13.00 22.37
N THR A 99 -5.18 11.75 22.59
CA THR A 99 -5.03 10.68 21.59
C THR A 99 -6.33 10.37 20.86
N LYS A 100 -7.43 11.00 21.25
CA LYS A 100 -8.77 10.77 20.70
C LYS A 100 -9.33 12.09 20.16
N TYR A 101 -9.80 12.05 18.91
CA TYR A 101 -10.33 13.22 18.22
C TYR A 101 -11.64 12.88 17.51
N ALA A 102 -12.56 13.85 17.46
CA ALA A 102 -13.79 13.71 16.68
C ALA A 102 -13.44 13.59 15.18
N PRO A 103 -14.16 12.75 14.40
CA PRO A 103 -13.89 12.60 12.96
C PRO A 103 -13.92 13.92 12.19
N ASP A 104 -14.84 14.83 12.53
CA ASP A 104 -14.95 16.15 11.89
C ASP A 104 -13.72 17.04 12.16
N GLU A 105 -13.10 16.90 13.34
CA GLU A 105 -11.89 17.64 13.70
C GLU A 105 -10.67 17.11 12.96
N VAL A 106 -10.57 15.78 12.82
CA VAL A 106 -9.54 15.14 11.98
C VAL A 106 -9.71 15.58 10.52
N HIS A 107 -10.94 15.59 10.01
CA HIS A 107 -11.26 16.04 8.67
C HIS A 107 -10.85 17.51 8.46
N ARG A 108 -11.27 18.41 9.36
CA ARG A 108 -10.87 19.83 9.31
C ARG A 108 -9.35 19.97 9.24
N TYR A 109 -8.63 19.30 10.13
CA TYR A 109 -7.17 19.37 10.20
C TYR A 109 -6.51 18.93 8.88
N MET A 110 -6.96 17.81 8.30
CA MET A 110 -6.46 17.33 7.01
C MET A 110 -6.71 18.33 5.89
N VAL A 111 -7.92 18.91 5.82
CA VAL A 111 -8.25 19.96 4.85
C VAL A 111 -7.31 21.15 5.00
N ASP A 112 -7.14 21.66 6.22
CA ASP A 112 -6.29 22.83 6.50
C ASP A 112 -4.83 22.58 6.10
N CYS A 113 -4.29 21.38 6.37
CA CYS A 113 -2.95 21.00 5.92
C CYS A 113 -2.78 21.04 4.40
N MET A 114 -3.79 20.57 3.65
CA MET A 114 -3.74 20.55 2.19
C MET A 114 -3.92 21.95 1.58
N LEU A 115 -4.77 22.77 2.18
CA LEU A 115 -4.91 24.19 1.83
C LEU A 115 -3.59 24.94 2.01
N ALA A 116 -2.86 24.66 3.10
CA ALA A 116 -1.56 25.29 3.39
C ALA A 116 -0.48 24.99 2.35
N VAL A 117 -0.65 23.92 1.56
CA VAL A 117 0.25 23.58 0.43
C VAL A 117 -0.34 23.91 -0.94
N GLY A 118 -1.41 24.71 -0.99
CA GLY A 118 -1.98 25.24 -2.24
C GLY A 118 -2.99 24.32 -2.93
N THR A 119 -3.45 23.25 -2.27
CA THR A 119 -4.55 22.43 -2.79
C THR A 119 -5.87 23.19 -2.64
N PRO A 120 -6.73 23.32 -3.67
CA PRO A 120 -8.02 23.97 -3.50
C PRO A 120 -8.96 23.17 -2.60
N ARG A 121 -9.90 23.86 -1.94
CA ARG A 121 -10.78 23.26 -0.91
C ARG A 121 -11.53 22.00 -1.37
N PRO A 122 -12.16 21.94 -2.56
CA PRO A 122 -12.88 20.73 -2.98
C PRO A 122 -11.98 19.48 -3.03
N GLN A 123 -10.78 19.62 -3.61
CA GLN A 123 -9.80 18.54 -3.72
C GLN A 123 -9.21 18.15 -2.35
N ALA A 124 -8.99 19.14 -1.47
CA ALA A 124 -8.57 18.89 -0.10
C ALA A 124 -9.65 18.11 0.69
N THR A 125 -10.93 18.43 0.49
CA THR A 125 -12.07 17.72 1.07
C THR A 125 -12.18 16.31 0.53
N ASP A 126 -12.10 16.10 -0.79
CA ASP A 126 -12.09 14.75 -1.39
C ASP A 126 -11.02 13.85 -0.78
N LEU A 127 -9.81 14.38 -0.55
CA LEU A 127 -8.74 13.66 0.12
C LEU A 127 -9.06 13.38 1.59
N ALA A 128 -9.46 14.40 2.35
CA ALA A 128 -9.75 14.27 3.78
C ALA A 128 -10.88 13.27 4.05
N ASP A 129 -11.94 13.26 3.24
CA ASP A 129 -13.04 12.30 3.32
C ASP A 129 -12.55 10.85 3.25
N VAL A 130 -11.67 10.54 2.28
CA VAL A 130 -11.11 9.19 2.11
C VAL A 130 -10.21 8.81 3.29
N LEU A 131 -9.36 9.73 3.76
CA LEU A 131 -8.43 9.45 4.86
C LEU A 131 -9.17 9.25 6.19
N VAL A 132 -10.18 10.07 6.49
CA VAL A 132 -11.02 9.91 7.68
C VAL A 132 -11.85 8.64 7.59
N ALA A 133 -12.38 8.30 6.41
CA ALA A 133 -13.08 7.03 6.21
C ALA A 133 -12.15 5.83 6.44
N ALA A 134 -10.90 5.90 6.02
CA ALA A 134 -9.91 4.86 6.29
C ALA A 134 -9.67 4.69 7.80
N ASP A 135 -9.43 5.77 8.54
CA ASP A 135 -9.23 5.71 10.00
C ASP A 135 -10.48 5.21 10.73
N THR A 136 -11.67 5.69 10.33
CA THR A 136 -12.95 5.30 10.93
C THR A 136 -13.25 3.81 10.75
N ARG A 137 -12.75 3.20 9.66
CA ARG A 137 -12.87 1.77 9.36
C ARG A 137 -11.72 0.92 9.93
N GLY A 138 -10.75 1.54 10.61
CA GLY A 138 -9.60 0.84 11.20
C GLY A 138 -8.43 0.62 10.23
N HIS A 139 -8.47 1.21 9.04
CA HIS A 139 -7.39 1.20 8.06
C HIS A 139 -6.41 2.37 8.26
N TYR A 140 -5.86 2.50 9.47
CA TYR A 140 -4.97 3.60 9.84
C TYR A 140 -3.71 3.77 8.97
N SER A 141 -3.32 2.73 8.23
CA SER A 141 -2.23 2.79 7.25
C SER A 141 -2.56 3.65 6.03
N HIS A 142 -3.82 4.01 5.82
CA HIS A 142 -4.32 4.80 4.68
C HIS A 142 -5.13 6.03 5.11
N GLY A 143 -5.14 6.39 6.41
CA GLY A 143 -5.79 7.60 6.93
C GLY A 143 -4.80 8.71 7.28
N LEU A 144 -4.93 9.32 8.47
CA LEU A 144 -4.10 10.44 8.94
C LEU A 144 -2.59 10.20 8.81
N ASN A 145 -2.16 8.94 8.98
CA ASN A 145 -0.76 8.53 8.84
C ASN A 145 -0.19 8.74 7.42
N ARG A 146 -1.02 9.00 6.41
CA ARG A 146 -0.60 9.29 5.04
C ARG A 146 -0.69 10.76 4.68
N LEU A 147 -1.29 11.62 5.50
CA LEU A 147 -1.47 13.03 5.20
C LEU A 147 -0.15 13.70 4.80
N GLU A 148 0.91 13.45 5.54
CA GLU A 148 2.22 14.05 5.26
C GLU A 148 2.78 13.64 3.89
N MET A 149 2.56 12.39 3.45
CA MET A 149 2.96 11.95 2.11
C MET A 149 2.28 12.80 1.04
N TYR A 150 0.97 13.02 1.15
CA TYR A 150 0.21 13.87 0.22
C TYR A 150 0.69 15.33 0.22
N VAL A 151 0.92 15.88 1.43
CA VAL A 151 1.50 17.23 1.59
C VAL A 151 2.84 17.35 0.86
N ASN A 152 3.71 16.34 0.97
CA ASN A 152 5.00 16.37 0.30
C ASN A 152 4.89 16.19 -1.22
N ASP A 153 4.03 15.29 -1.69
CA ASP A 153 3.81 15.08 -3.12
C ASP A 153 3.36 16.38 -3.81
N VAL A 154 2.45 17.14 -3.17
CA VAL A 154 2.01 18.44 -3.68
C VAL A 154 3.13 19.50 -3.58
N LYS A 155 3.84 19.60 -2.45
CA LYS A 155 4.94 20.58 -2.31
C LYS A 155 6.08 20.34 -3.30
N GLN A 156 6.39 19.08 -3.58
CA GLN A 156 7.43 18.68 -4.55
C GLN A 156 6.93 18.73 -5.99
N LYS A 157 5.65 19.10 -6.22
CA LYS A 157 5.01 19.19 -7.54
C LYS A 157 5.04 17.88 -8.34
N VAL A 158 5.20 16.76 -7.64
CA VAL A 158 5.06 15.43 -8.23
C VAL A 158 3.62 14.93 -8.20
N CYS A 159 2.74 15.66 -7.51
CA CYS A 159 1.29 15.63 -7.62
C CYS A 159 0.79 17.07 -7.77
N ASP A 160 -0.16 17.31 -8.67
CA ASP A 160 -0.84 18.60 -8.79
C ASP A 160 -2.10 18.61 -7.90
N GLY A 161 -2.04 19.36 -6.79
CA GLY A 161 -3.17 19.49 -5.87
C GLY A 161 -4.38 20.22 -6.48
N SER A 162 -4.21 20.94 -7.58
CA SER A 162 -5.26 21.71 -8.27
C SER A 162 -5.84 20.99 -9.49
N ALA A 163 -5.20 19.91 -9.95
CA ALA A 163 -5.63 19.17 -11.13
C ALA A 163 -7.05 18.61 -10.97
N PHE A 164 -7.76 18.60 -12.10
CA PHE A 164 -9.09 18.02 -12.20
C PHE A 164 -9.11 16.97 -13.32
N PRO A 165 -9.79 15.83 -13.16
CA PRO A 165 -9.80 14.76 -14.16
C PRO A 165 -10.50 15.18 -15.46
N THR A 166 -10.02 14.68 -16.60
CA THR A 166 -10.63 14.93 -17.91
C THR A 166 -10.89 13.62 -18.66
N ILE A 167 -12.03 13.51 -19.33
CA ILE A 167 -12.36 12.35 -20.14
C ILE A 167 -11.57 12.43 -21.47
N ILE A 168 -10.74 11.42 -21.73
CA ILE A 168 -9.98 11.31 -23.00
C ILE A 168 -10.83 10.61 -24.06
N LYS A 169 -11.53 9.54 -23.67
CA LYS A 169 -12.33 8.72 -24.57
C LYS A 169 -13.55 8.21 -23.82
N GLU A 170 -14.70 8.22 -24.49
CA GLU A 170 -15.95 7.79 -23.89
C GLU A 170 -16.76 6.93 -24.87
N SER A 171 -17.41 5.91 -24.34
CA SER A 171 -18.48 5.16 -25.00
C SER A 171 -19.68 5.07 -24.06
N VAL A 172 -20.73 4.35 -24.47
CA VAL A 172 -21.97 4.24 -23.68
C VAL A 172 -21.68 3.71 -22.27
N SER A 173 -20.93 2.60 -22.17
CA SER A 173 -20.65 1.92 -20.89
C SER A 173 -19.20 2.03 -20.43
N THR A 174 -18.32 2.70 -21.17
CA THR A 174 -16.90 2.81 -20.79
C THR A 174 -16.33 4.22 -20.91
N ALA A 175 -15.28 4.52 -20.16
CA ALA A 175 -14.48 5.74 -20.34
C ALA A 175 -13.00 5.54 -19.99
N LEU A 176 -12.15 6.32 -20.64
CA LEU A 176 -10.75 6.53 -20.29
C LEU A 176 -10.57 7.97 -19.81
N VAL A 177 -9.98 8.13 -18.63
CA VAL A 177 -9.80 9.41 -17.95
C VAL A 177 -8.31 9.74 -17.77
N ASN A 178 -7.95 11.00 -18.00
CA ASN A 178 -6.68 11.55 -17.54
C ASN A 178 -6.87 12.18 -16.15
N GLY A 179 -6.13 11.71 -15.16
CA GLY A 179 -6.10 12.31 -13.84
C GLY A 179 -5.31 13.61 -13.78
N ASN A 180 -4.57 13.96 -14.84
CA ASN A 180 -3.75 15.17 -14.95
C ASN A 180 -2.75 15.32 -13.78
N ASN A 181 -2.19 14.20 -13.34
CA ASN A 181 -1.32 14.08 -12.17
C ASN A 181 -1.96 14.58 -10.86
N GLY A 182 -3.29 14.49 -10.76
CA GLY A 182 -4.05 14.93 -9.60
C GLY A 182 -3.99 13.99 -8.41
N LEU A 183 -4.60 14.43 -7.30
CA LEU A 183 -4.78 13.62 -6.10
C LEU A 183 -5.65 12.39 -6.41
N GLY A 184 -5.19 11.21 -5.97
CA GLY A 184 -5.90 9.95 -6.19
C GLY A 184 -7.38 9.97 -5.77
N PRO A 185 -7.74 10.54 -4.61
CA PRO A 185 -9.16 10.68 -4.20
C PRO A 185 -10.02 11.50 -5.15
N VAL A 186 -9.47 12.56 -5.74
CA VAL A 186 -10.17 13.41 -6.71
C VAL A 186 -10.41 12.62 -8.00
N VAL A 187 -9.37 11.96 -8.51
CA VAL A 187 -9.45 11.13 -9.72
C VAL A 187 -10.42 9.96 -9.51
N GLY A 188 -10.31 9.27 -8.39
CA GLY A 188 -11.15 8.12 -8.07
C GLY A 188 -12.62 8.49 -7.86
N ASN A 189 -12.90 9.59 -7.14
CA ASN A 189 -14.27 10.07 -6.94
C ASN A 189 -14.92 10.45 -8.28
N PHE A 190 -14.19 11.13 -9.16
CA PHE A 190 -14.67 11.43 -10.51
C PHE A 190 -14.98 10.15 -11.30
N CYS A 191 -14.06 9.19 -11.32
CA CYS A 191 -14.18 7.99 -12.15
C CYS A 191 -15.29 7.05 -11.67
N ILE A 192 -15.44 6.84 -10.36
CA ILE A 192 -16.52 5.99 -9.86
C ILE A 192 -17.89 6.65 -10.06
N ASN A 193 -18.01 7.96 -9.89
CA ASN A 193 -19.26 8.67 -10.16
C ASN A 193 -19.65 8.55 -11.64
N LEU A 194 -18.66 8.64 -12.54
CA LEU A 194 -18.88 8.40 -13.98
C LEU A 194 -19.29 6.95 -14.27
N ALA A 195 -18.67 5.96 -13.61
CA ALA A 195 -19.04 4.55 -13.73
C ALA A 195 -20.49 4.30 -13.26
N ILE A 196 -20.87 4.85 -12.09
CA ILE A 196 -22.23 4.77 -11.54
C ILE A 196 -23.25 5.33 -12.52
N LYS A 197 -22.99 6.52 -13.10
CA LYS A 197 -23.87 7.13 -14.08
C LYS A 197 -24.11 6.20 -15.28
N LYS A 198 -23.04 5.64 -15.84
CA LYS A 198 -23.12 4.71 -16.99
C LYS A 198 -23.82 3.40 -16.65
N ALA A 199 -23.59 2.87 -15.46
CA ALA A 199 -24.21 1.63 -15.00
C ALA A 199 -25.73 1.76 -14.87
N LYS A 200 -26.24 2.89 -14.35
CA LYS A 200 -27.68 3.15 -14.27
C LYS A 200 -28.36 3.20 -15.65
N GLU A 201 -27.63 3.57 -16.69
CA GLU A 201 -28.17 3.66 -18.06
C GLU A 201 -28.05 2.34 -18.83
N THR A 202 -27.01 1.54 -18.57
CA THR A 202 -26.65 0.40 -19.44
C THR A 202 -26.38 -0.92 -18.72
N GLY A 203 -26.58 -0.97 -17.41
CA GLY A 203 -26.27 -2.14 -16.58
C GLY A 203 -24.80 -2.21 -16.12
N ILE A 204 -23.86 -1.57 -16.83
CA ILE A 204 -22.45 -1.55 -16.44
C ILE A 204 -21.77 -0.21 -16.81
N GLY A 205 -20.90 0.26 -15.93
CA GLY A 205 -19.98 1.36 -16.19
C GLY A 205 -18.56 0.92 -15.88
N TRP A 206 -17.65 1.02 -16.85
CA TRP A 206 -16.25 0.64 -16.71
C TRP A 206 -15.33 1.82 -17.04
N VAL A 207 -14.67 2.38 -16.03
CA VAL A 207 -13.85 3.58 -16.16
C VAL A 207 -12.42 3.30 -15.76
N CYS A 208 -11.48 3.56 -16.67
CA CYS A 208 -10.04 3.50 -16.38
C CYS A 208 -9.46 4.89 -16.33
N ALA A 209 -8.48 5.10 -15.46
CA ALA A 209 -7.75 6.35 -15.34
C ALA A 209 -6.24 6.11 -15.33
N ARG A 210 -5.50 7.03 -15.95
CA ARG A 210 -4.05 7.18 -15.85
C ARG A 210 -3.70 8.56 -15.34
N GLY A 211 -2.43 8.85 -15.06
CA GLY A 211 -2.01 10.15 -14.54
C GLY A 211 -2.60 10.42 -13.16
N SER A 212 -2.72 9.38 -12.32
CA SER A 212 -3.24 9.48 -10.96
C SER A 212 -2.13 9.24 -9.92
N ASN A 213 -2.47 9.47 -8.65
CA ASN A 213 -1.62 9.24 -7.49
C ASN A 213 -2.31 8.32 -6.48
N HIS A 214 -1.67 8.07 -5.33
CA HIS A 214 -2.22 7.22 -4.27
C HIS A 214 -3.64 7.65 -3.87
N TYR A 215 -4.57 6.70 -3.80
CA TYR A 215 -6.01 7.00 -3.67
C TYR A 215 -6.64 6.57 -2.33
N GLY A 216 -5.83 6.27 -1.31
CA GLY A 216 -6.34 5.78 -0.03
C GLY A 216 -6.84 4.34 -0.12
N ILE A 217 -7.98 4.05 0.51
CA ILE A 217 -8.59 2.72 0.53
C ILE A 217 -9.43 2.46 -0.72
N ALA A 218 -9.28 1.29 -1.36
CA ALA A 218 -10.01 0.96 -2.58
C ALA A 218 -11.53 0.80 -2.32
N GLY A 219 -11.88 0.32 -1.12
CA GLY A 219 -13.25 0.13 -0.67
C GLY A 219 -14.07 1.41 -0.61
N TRP A 220 -13.45 2.59 -0.44
CA TRP A 220 -14.15 3.87 -0.48
C TRP A 220 -14.94 4.03 -1.77
N TYR A 221 -14.30 3.79 -2.92
CA TYR A 221 -14.91 3.96 -4.22
C TYR A 221 -15.95 2.87 -4.49
N ALA A 222 -15.62 1.60 -4.21
CA ALA A 222 -16.57 0.50 -4.39
C ALA A 222 -17.87 0.73 -3.62
N MET A 223 -17.78 1.18 -2.36
CA MET A 223 -18.95 1.46 -1.53
C MET A 223 -19.78 2.67 -2.01
N LYS A 224 -19.20 3.62 -2.75
CA LYS A 224 -20.01 4.71 -3.35
C LYS A 224 -21.03 4.18 -4.35
N ALA A 225 -20.70 3.13 -5.11
CA ALA A 225 -21.66 2.49 -5.99
C ALA A 225 -22.73 1.72 -5.19
N THR A 226 -22.34 1.04 -4.11
CA THR A 226 -23.29 0.32 -3.23
C THR A 226 -24.28 1.22 -2.53
N LYS A 227 -23.90 2.45 -2.17
CA LYS A 227 -24.85 3.46 -1.66
C LYS A 227 -25.94 3.83 -2.67
N GLU A 228 -25.71 3.60 -3.96
CA GLU A 228 -26.64 3.84 -5.06
C GLU A 228 -27.40 2.58 -5.50
N GLY A 229 -27.33 1.49 -4.72
CA GLY A 229 -27.95 0.20 -5.05
C GLY A 229 -27.21 -0.62 -6.10
N LEU A 230 -25.96 -0.25 -6.42
CA LEU A 230 -25.14 -0.91 -7.45
C LEU A 230 -24.02 -1.76 -6.82
N MET A 231 -23.52 -2.76 -7.54
CA MET A 231 -22.22 -3.33 -7.21
C MET A 231 -21.12 -2.36 -7.64
N GLY A 232 -20.07 -2.23 -6.84
CA GLY A 232 -18.91 -1.40 -7.12
C GLY A 232 -17.61 -2.18 -7.06
N MET A 233 -16.68 -1.90 -7.96
CA MET A 233 -15.32 -2.41 -7.92
C MET A 233 -14.31 -1.27 -8.05
N SER A 234 -13.16 -1.44 -7.38
CA SER A 234 -12.04 -0.51 -7.49
C SER A 234 -10.72 -1.26 -7.48
N PHE A 235 -9.79 -0.79 -8.32
CA PHE A 235 -8.46 -1.35 -8.50
C PHE A 235 -7.45 -0.22 -8.70
N THR A 236 -6.21 -0.43 -8.27
CA THR A 236 -5.08 0.43 -8.64
C THR A 236 -3.78 -0.37 -8.65
N ASN A 237 -2.85 -0.03 -9.53
CA ASN A 237 -1.47 -0.48 -9.37
C ASN A 237 -0.68 0.49 -8.49
N THR A 238 0.41 0.03 -7.88
CA THR A 238 1.22 0.85 -6.97
C THR A 238 2.72 0.70 -7.25
N SER A 239 3.54 1.50 -6.55
CA SER A 239 4.99 1.33 -6.55
C SER A 239 5.42 -0.12 -6.32
N PRO A 240 6.49 -0.61 -6.99
CA PRO A 240 6.89 -2.01 -6.93
C PRO A 240 7.38 -2.39 -5.52
N LEU A 241 6.64 -3.28 -4.87
CA LEU A 241 6.92 -3.80 -3.53
C LEU A 241 6.81 -5.33 -3.45
N VAL A 242 6.09 -5.96 -4.39
CA VAL A 242 5.80 -7.40 -4.38
C VAL A 242 6.64 -8.11 -5.45
N ALA A 243 7.27 -9.22 -5.07
CA ALA A 243 8.01 -10.06 -6.01
C ALA A 243 7.04 -11.01 -6.75
N PRO A 244 7.14 -11.11 -8.09
CA PRO A 244 6.54 -12.22 -8.82
C PRO A 244 6.97 -13.57 -8.25
N THR A 245 6.13 -14.58 -8.35
CA THR A 245 6.48 -15.92 -7.86
C THR A 245 7.78 -16.42 -8.50
N ARG A 246 8.70 -16.96 -7.70
CA ARG A 246 10.08 -17.35 -8.06
C ARG A 246 11.04 -16.20 -8.38
N ALA A 247 10.60 -14.94 -8.35
CA ALA A 247 11.48 -13.80 -8.53
C ALA A 247 12.13 -13.38 -7.21
N LYS A 248 13.32 -12.80 -7.32
CA LYS A 248 14.09 -12.25 -6.19
C LYS A 248 13.75 -10.79 -5.88
N LYS A 249 13.30 -10.02 -6.87
CA LYS A 249 13.11 -8.56 -6.77
C LYS A 249 11.64 -8.22 -6.92
N ALA A 250 11.22 -7.16 -6.23
CA ALA A 250 9.91 -6.56 -6.41
C ALA A 250 9.72 -6.07 -7.85
N ALA A 251 8.55 -6.31 -8.41
CA ALA A 251 8.17 -5.84 -9.74
C ALA A 251 6.72 -5.34 -9.81
N LEU A 252 5.85 -5.79 -8.91
CA LEU A 252 4.45 -5.37 -8.83
C LEU A 252 4.19 -4.54 -7.58
N GLY A 253 3.15 -3.73 -7.61
CA GLY A 253 2.61 -3.11 -6.42
C GLY A 253 1.87 -4.08 -5.51
N THR A 254 1.36 -3.57 -4.40
CA THR A 254 0.43 -4.32 -3.53
C THR A 254 -0.95 -4.47 -4.18
N ASN A 255 -1.20 -3.72 -5.25
CA ASN A 255 -2.23 -3.91 -6.26
C ASN A 255 -3.60 -4.32 -5.70
N PRO A 256 -4.27 -3.48 -4.90
CA PRO A 256 -5.50 -3.86 -4.22
C PRO A 256 -6.66 -4.14 -5.17
N ILE A 257 -7.55 -5.01 -4.70
CA ILE A 257 -8.84 -5.35 -5.31
C ILE A 257 -9.92 -5.05 -4.28
N SER A 258 -10.91 -4.26 -4.68
CA SER A 258 -12.13 -4.10 -3.90
C SER A 258 -13.39 -4.43 -4.70
N LEU A 259 -14.34 -5.09 -4.04
CA LEU A 259 -15.70 -5.34 -4.49
C LEU A 259 -16.66 -5.01 -3.35
N SER A 260 -17.68 -4.21 -3.64
CA SER A 260 -18.78 -3.91 -2.74
C SER A 260 -20.11 -4.24 -3.41
N ALA A 261 -21.04 -4.87 -2.70
CA ALA A 261 -22.36 -5.25 -3.22
C ALA A 261 -23.47 -5.04 -2.18
N PRO A 262 -24.65 -4.55 -2.59
CA PRO A 262 -25.76 -4.31 -1.67
C PRO A 262 -26.41 -5.62 -1.20
N ALA A 263 -26.94 -5.59 0.02
CA ALA A 263 -27.77 -6.63 0.61
C ALA A 263 -28.96 -5.98 1.34
N LYS A 264 -29.89 -6.80 1.86
CA LYS A 264 -31.10 -6.28 2.51
C LYS A 264 -30.78 -5.44 3.76
N ASN A 265 -31.73 -4.56 4.11
CA ASN A 265 -31.73 -3.79 5.37
C ASN A 265 -30.48 -2.92 5.59
N GLY A 266 -29.82 -2.49 4.50
CA GLY A 266 -28.62 -1.67 4.56
C GLY A 266 -27.32 -2.43 4.86
N ASP A 267 -27.35 -3.77 4.91
CA ASP A 267 -26.12 -4.57 4.94
C ASP A 267 -25.45 -4.59 3.55
N SER A 268 -24.17 -4.95 3.51
CA SER A 268 -23.39 -5.03 2.27
C SER A 268 -22.22 -5.99 2.39
N PHE A 269 -21.91 -6.67 1.30
CA PHE A 269 -20.64 -7.36 1.15
C PHE A 269 -19.57 -6.31 0.79
N VAL A 270 -18.47 -6.26 1.53
CA VAL A 270 -17.34 -5.36 1.21
C VAL A 270 -16.01 -6.10 1.35
N LEU A 271 -15.41 -6.45 0.22
CA LEU A 271 -14.03 -6.93 0.16
C LEU A 271 -13.13 -5.74 -0.20
N ASP A 272 -12.11 -5.47 0.60
CA ASP A 272 -11.05 -4.49 0.31
C ASP A 272 -9.71 -5.08 0.75
N MET A 273 -8.90 -5.53 -0.20
CA MET A 273 -7.69 -6.29 0.10
C MET A 273 -6.56 -6.00 -0.87
N ALA A 274 -5.32 -6.01 -0.38
CA ALA A 274 -4.13 -6.09 -1.22
C ALA A 274 -3.98 -7.51 -1.80
N THR A 275 -3.26 -7.64 -2.91
CA THR A 275 -2.91 -8.95 -3.50
C THR A 275 -1.62 -9.54 -2.93
N CYS A 276 -1.03 -8.90 -1.91
CA CYS A 276 0.09 -9.40 -1.12
C CYS A 276 -0.35 -9.92 0.24
N VAL A 277 0.47 -10.77 0.88
CA VAL A 277 0.14 -11.36 2.19
C VAL A 277 -0.04 -10.30 3.26
N VAL A 278 0.76 -9.23 3.19
CA VAL A 278 0.83 -8.22 4.22
C VAL A 278 1.12 -6.84 3.63
N ALA A 279 0.57 -5.79 4.23
CA ALA A 279 0.97 -4.43 3.93
C ALA A 279 2.39 -4.13 4.45
N VAL A 280 3.19 -3.39 3.67
CA VAL A 280 4.56 -2.97 4.05
C VAL A 280 4.62 -2.31 5.44
N GLY A 281 3.57 -1.56 5.80
CA GLY A 281 3.48 -0.90 7.10
C GLY A 281 3.47 -1.86 8.30
N LYS A 282 3.00 -3.11 8.14
CA LYS A 282 3.04 -4.10 9.23
C LYS A 282 4.45 -4.64 9.46
N ILE A 283 5.25 -4.84 8.40
CA ILE A 283 6.66 -5.21 8.52
C ILE A 283 7.44 -4.10 9.21
N GLU A 284 7.19 -2.85 8.83
CA GLU A 284 7.81 -1.68 9.45
C GLU A 284 7.52 -1.59 10.96
N VAL A 285 6.29 -1.95 11.39
CA VAL A 285 5.92 -2.00 12.81
C VAL A 285 6.72 -3.08 13.54
N GLU A 286 6.81 -4.29 13.02
CA GLU A 286 7.58 -5.36 13.66
C GLU A 286 9.09 -5.06 13.69
N ARG A 287 9.62 -4.42 12.64
CA ARG A 287 11.01 -3.96 12.59
C ARG A 287 11.35 -3.04 13.76
N ARG A 288 10.46 -2.09 14.08
CA ARG A 288 10.67 -1.12 15.16
C ARG A 288 10.51 -1.73 16.54
N LYS A 289 9.65 -2.73 16.67
CA LYS A 289 9.52 -3.51 17.89
C LYS A 289 10.67 -4.51 18.05
N GLU A 290 11.56 -4.61 17.06
CA GLU A 290 12.62 -5.61 16.99
C GLU A 290 12.07 -7.05 17.06
N ASN A 291 10.84 -7.22 16.59
CA ASN A 291 10.13 -8.50 16.55
C ASN A 291 10.35 -9.21 15.20
N PRO A 292 10.31 -10.55 15.18
CA PRO A 292 10.24 -11.30 13.94
C PRO A 292 8.90 -11.08 13.23
N ILE A 293 8.91 -11.10 11.89
CA ILE A 293 7.70 -11.19 11.07
C ILE A 293 7.32 -12.67 10.82
N PRO A 294 6.03 -12.98 10.64
CA PRO A 294 5.61 -14.31 10.23
C PRO A 294 6.26 -14.78 8.91
N GLU A 295 6.50 -16.08 8.82
CA GLU A 295 6.97 -16.69 7.57
C GLU A 295 5.96 -16.44 6.44
N GLY A 296 6.47 -16.21 5.23
CA GLY A 296 5.66 -15.95 4.05
C GLY A 296 5.21 -14.50 3.87
N TRP A 297 5.61 -13.58 4.76
CA TRP A 297 5.34 -12.15 4.59
C TRP A 297 6.29 -11.48 3.60
N ALA A 298 7.59 -11.80 3.67
CA ALA A 298 8.62 -11.15 2.87
C ALA A 298 9.75 -12.09 2.46
N LEU A 299 10.46 -11.64 1.42
CA LEU A 299 11.73 -12.16 0.95
C LEU A 299 12.86 -11.23 1.39
N ASP A 300 14.04 -11.78 1.63
CA ASP A 300 15.28 -11.04 1.84
C ASP A 300 15.84 -10.47 0.52
N LYS A 301 16.98 -9.77 0.61
CA LYS A 301 17.73 -9.27 -0.56
C LYS A 301 18.24 -10.36 -1.50
N ASN A 302 18.11 -11.64 -1.18
CA ASN A 302 18.48 -12.80 -1.99
C ASN A 302 17.29 -13.52 -2.60
N GLY A 303 16.06 -13.11 -2.27
CA GLY A 303 14.83 -13.75 -2.73
C GLY A 303 14.46 -14.99 -1.92
N GLN A 304 15.03 -15.15 -0.72
CA GLN A 304 14.69 -16.23 0.21
C GLN A 304 13.66 -15.72 1.22
N PRO A 305 12.65 -16.54 1.61
CA PRO A 305 11.73 -16.17 2.68
C PRO A 305 12.49 -15.82 3.96
N THR A 306 12.08 -14.74 4.63
CA THR A 306 12.69 -14.28 5.88
C THR A 306 11.64 -13.96 6.94
N THR A 307 11.98 -14.21 8.19
CA THR A 307 11.25 -13.78 9.38
C THR A 307 11.91 -12.57 10.05
N ASN A 308 13.03 -12.06 9.51
CA ASN A 308 13.66 -10.85 10.00
C ASN A 308 13.01 -9.63 9.34
N ALA A 309 12.41 -8.77 10.16
CA ALA A 309 11.71 -7.58 9.68
C ALA A 309 12.61 -6.58 8.95
N THR A 310 13.88 -6.44 9.37
CA THR A 310 14.86 -5.57 8.69
C THR A 310 15.21 -6.12 7.32
N GLU A 311 15.49 -7.42 7.21
CA GLU A 311 15.77 -8.06 5.91
C GLU A 311 14.55 -7.98 4.98
N GLY A 312 13.35 -8.17 5.53
CA GLY A 312 12.09 -8.04 4.78
C GLY A 312 11.86 -6.64 4.22
N MET A 313 12.24 -5.59 4.96
CA MET A 313 12.19 -4.20 4.48
C MET A 313 13.20 -3.90 3.37
N GLU A 314 14.34 -4.62 3.35
CA GLU A 314 15.37 -4.49 2.31
C GLU A 314 15.09 -5.35 1.07
N GLY A 315 14.21 -6.34 1.18
CA GLY A 315 13.85 -7.27 0.11
C GLY A 315 12.52 -6.92 -0.57
N ALA A 316 11.58 -7.86 -0.57
CA ALA A 316 10.30 -7.72 -1.26
C ALA A 316 9.16 -8.43 -0.52
N LEU A 317 7.94 -7.92 -0.65
CA LEU A 317 6.74 -8.58 -0.15
C LEU A 317 6.40 -9.81 -0.98
N MET A 318 5.80 -10.80 -0.33
CA MET A 318 5.27 -11.98 -1.02
C MET A 318 3.81 -11.76 -1.45
N PRO A 319 3.39 -12.31 -2.61
CA PRO A 319 2.00 -12.31 -3.03
C PRO A 319 1.11 -13.12 -2.07
N LEU A 320 -0.19 -12.84 -2.04
CA LEU A 320 -1.16 -13.59 -1.23
C LEU A 320 -1.04 -15.09 -1.47
N GLY A 321 -0.89 -15.86 -0.39
CA GLY A 321 -0.50 -17.27 -0.43
C GLY A 321 1.01 -17.50 -0.35
N GLY A 322 1.83 -16.48 -0.09
CA GLY A 322 3.25 -16.63 0.29
C GLY A 322 4.09 -17.40 -0.74
N THR A 323 4.76 -18.47 -0.28
CA THR A 323 5.55 -19.35 -1.13
C THR A 323 4.67 -20.19 -2.07
N GLU A 324 5.27 -20.92 -3.01
CA GLU A 324 4.50 -21.83 -3.87
C GLU A 324 3.77 -22.92 -3.10
N LEU A 325 4.33 -23.35 -1.96
CA LEU A 325 3.72 -24.31 -1.06
C LEU A 325 2.31 -23.87 -0.60
N TYR A 326 2.15 -22.57 -0.34
CA TYR A 326 0.87 -21.99 0.09
C TYR A 326 0.09 -21.31 -1.05
N SER A 327 0.43 -21.66 -2.30
CA SER A 327 -0.21 -21.15 -3.52
C SER A 327 -0.03 -19.66 -3.80
N GLY A 328 1.12 -19.06 -3.45
CA GLY A 328 1.42 -17.64 -3.71
C GLY A 328 1.28 -17.20 -5.17
N TYR A 329 1.40 -18.12 -6.12
CA TYR A 329 1.16 -17.83 -7.54
C TYR A 329 -0.29 -17.35 -7.83
N LYS A 330 -1.26 -17.67 -6.97
CA LYS A 330 -2.63 -17.16 -7.06
C LYS A 330 -2.69 -15.67 -6.72
N GLY A 331 -2.07 -15.25 -5.60
CA GLY A 331 -1.94 -13.84 -5.25
C GLY A 331 -1.15 -13.04 -6.28
N TYR A 332 -0.09 -13.65 -6.85
CA TYR A 332 0.65 -13.05 -7.96
C TYR A 332 -0.24 -12.85 -9.20
N GLY A 333 -1.04 -13.85 -9.57
CA GLY A 333 -2.01 -13.76 -10.67
C GLY A 333 -3.03 -12.65 -10.46
N LEU A 334 -3.55 -12.49 -9.24
CA LEU A 334 -4.46 -11.39 -8.89
C LEU A 334 -3.77 -10.03 -9.00
N GLY A 335 -2.52 -9.91 -8.55
CA GLY A 335 -1.72 -8.68 -8.70
C GLY A 335 -1.48 -8.31 -10.17
N MET A 336 -1.21 -9.31 -11.02
CA MET A 336 -1.08 -9.11 -12.48
C MET A 336 -2.40 -8.71 -13.15
N LEU A 337 -3.53 -9.25 -12.71
CA LEU A 337 -4.85 -8.85 -13.20
C LEU A 337 -5.09 -7.36 -12.96
N VAL A 338 -4.76 -6.87 -11.76
CA VAL A 338 -4.84 -5.43 -11.45
C VAL A 338 -3.89 -4.63 -12.33
N GLU A 339 -2.66 -5.11 -12.56
CA GLU A 339 -1.68 -4.44 -13.42
C GLU A 339 -2.20 -4.31 -14.87
N VAL A 340 -2.88 -5.33 -15.38
CA VAL A 340 -3.49 -5.32 -16.73
C VAL A 340 -4.56 -4.23 -16.83
N PHE A 341 -5.47 -4.13 -15.86
CA PHE A 341 -6.53 -3.12 -15.91
C PHE A 341 -6.04 -1.72 -15.61
N CYS A 342 -5.13 -1.59 -14.64
CA CYS A 342 -4.71 -0.30 -14.13
C CYS A 342 -3.56 0.25 -14.95
N GLY A 343 -2.44 -0.45 -15.08
CA GLY A 343 -1.29 0.06 -15.82
C GLY A 343 -1.47 -0.06 -17.33
N ILE A 344 -1.64 -1.29 -17.82
CA ILE A 344 -1.60 -1.59 -19.26
C ILE A 344 -2.81 -1.00 -20.00
N MET A 345 -4.02 -1.24 -19.51
CA MET A 345 -5.26 -0.84 -20.20
C MET A 345 -5.55 0.66 -20.10
N SER A 346 -5.22 1.31 -18.97
CA SER A 346 -5.36 2.77 -18.86
C SER A 346 -4.28 3.53 -19.64
N GLY A 347 -3.14 2.88 -19.91
CA GLY A 347 -1.96 3.50 -20.49
C GLY A 347 -1.21 4.42 -19.52
N GLY A 348 -1.25 4.12 -18.22
CA GLY A 348 -0.38 4.70 -17.19
C GLY A 348 0.90 3.88 -16.99
N GLN A 349 1.72 4.26 -16.01
CA GLN A 349 2.90 3.48 -15.66
C GLN A 349 2.52 2.13 -15.04
N TYR A 350 3.40 1.15 -15.23
CA TYR A 350 3.18 -0.22 -14.75
C TYR A 350 4.44 -0.84 -14.16
N GLY A 351 4.22 -1.73 -13.18
CA GLY A 351 5.25 -2.52 -12.51
C GLY A 351 6.52 -1.73 -12.16
N PRO A 352 7.71 -2.10 -12.69
CA PRO A 352 8.98 -1.47 -12.35
C PRO A 352 9.15 -0.04 -12.89
N HIS A 353 8.24 0.44 -13.76
CA HIS A 353 8.31 1.80 -14.31
C HIS A 353 7.67 2.85 -13.40
N ILE A 354 6.78 2.42 -12.50
CA ILE A 354 6.25 3.28 -11.43
C ILE A 354 7.40 3.65 -10.49
N ARG A 355 7.45 4.93 -10.07
CA ARG A 355 8.45 5.41 -9.09
C ARG A 355 8.38 4.58 -7.80
N ARG A 356 9.48 4.48 -7.06
CA ARG A 356 9.49 3.70 -5.82
C ARG A 356 8.66 4.40 -4.74
N TRP A 357 8.19 3.59 -3.79
CA TRP A 357 7.43 4.07 -2.66
C TRP A 357 8.20 5.17 -1.90
N MET A 358 7.51 6.25 -1.52
CA MET A 358 8.06 7.45 -0.86
C MET A 358 9.07 8.27 -1.66
N GLN A 359 9.43 7.89 -2.90
CA GLN A 359 10.26 8.73 -3.75
C GLN A 359 9.41 9.81 -4.43
N THR A 360 9.92 11.04 -4.41
CA THR A 360 9.30 12.23 -5.02
C THR A 360 10.18 12.79 -6.14
N ASP A 361 10.85 11.93 -6.90
CA ASP A 361 11.80 12.29 -7.96
C ASP A 361 11.11 12.50 -9.33
N ARG A 362 9.94 11.90 -9.53
CA ARG A 362 9.10 12.02 -10.72
C ARG A 362 7.63 11.75 -10.39
N GLU A 363 6.74 12.00 -11.33
CA GLU A 363 5.32 11.64 -11.21
C GLU A 363 5.14 10.13 -11.05
N ALA A 364 4.12 9.72 -10.28
CA ALA A 364 3.81 8.29 -10.11
C ALA A 364 3.15 7.71 -11.37
N ASP A 365 2.26 8.50 -12.00
CA ASP A 365 1.42 8.11 -13.14
C ASP A 365 0.74 6.74 -12.91
N LEU A 366 0.10 6.62 -11.74
CA LEU A 366 -0.61 5.40 -11.36
C LEU A 366 -1.85 5.21 -12.22
N GLY A 367 -2.10 3.95 -12.53
CA GLY A 367 -3.30 3.48 -13.17
C GLY A 367 -4.38 3.09 -12.16
N GLN A 368 -5.64 3.35 -12.51
CA GLN A 368 -6.80 3.00 -11.69
C GLN A 368 -7.93 2.48 -12.57
N CYS A 369 -8.76 1.61 -12.01
CA CYS A 369 -9.94 1.08 -12.67
C CYS A 369 -11.12 1.06 -11.70
N PHE A 370 -12.28 1.52 -12.17
CA PHE A 370 -13.52 1.62 -11.40
C PHE A 370 -14.65 1.02 -12.21
N VAL A 371 -15.41 0.13 -11.57
CA VAL A 371 -16.54 -0.54 -12.21
C VAL A 371 -17.79 -0.35 -11.35
N ALA A 372 -18.90 -0.03 -11.98
CA ALA A 372 -20.22 -0.10 -11.36
C ALA A 372 -21.09 -1.05 -12.17
N ILE A 373 -21.88 -1.90 -11.51
CA ILE A 373 -22.75 -2.88 -12.15
C ILE A 373 -24.12 -2.77 -11.50
N ASP A 374 -25.16 -2.62 -12.31
CA ASP A 374 -26.55 -2.63 -11.85
C ASP A 374 -27.06 -4.08 -11.80
N PRO A 375 -27.28 -4.65 -10.59
CA PRO A 375 -27.75 -6.02 -10.48
C PRO A 375 -29.16 -6.23 -11.06
N SER A 376 -29.96 -5.17 -11.23
CA SER A 376 -31.32 -5.27 -11.78
C SER A 376 -31.35 -5.65 -13.26
N PHE A 377 -30.24 -5.48 -13.98
CA PHE A 377 -30.09 -5.93 -15.37
C PHE A 377 -29.84 -7.44 -15.50
N PHE A 378 -29.72 -8.16 -14.37
CA PHE A 378 -29.46 -9.60 -14.32
C PHE A 378 -30.63 -10.35 -13.66
N ALA A 379 -30.34 -11.36 -12.83
CA ALA A 379 -31.37 -12.14 -12.16
C ALA A 379 -32.03 -11.35 -11.01
N PRO A 380 -33.37 -11.32 -10.91
CA PRO A 380 -34.07 -10.63 -9.82
C PRO A 380 -33.73 -11.22 -8.46
N GLY A 381 -33.95 -10.48 -7.37
CA GLY A 381 -33.68 -10.95 -6.00
C GLY A 381 -32.19 -11.03 -5.64
N PHE A 382 -31.37 -10.12 -6.17
CA PHE A 382 -29.93 -10.06 -5.90
C PHE A 382 -29.64 -9.85 -4.40
N GLU A 383 -30.23 -8.81 -3.79
CA GLU A 383 -30.01 -8.49 -2.37
C GLU A 383 -30.47 -9.63 -1.45
N ASP A 384 -31.55 -10.32 -1.81
CA ASP A 384 -32.05 -11.48 -1.07
C ASP A 384 -31.01 -12.60 -1.01
N ARG A 385 -30.45 -12.97 -2.16
CA ARG A 385 -29.41 -14.01 -2.23
C ARG A 385 -28.10 -13.56 -1.59
N MET A 386 -27.77 -12.28 -1.66
CA MET A 386 -26.57 -11.75 -1.03
C MET A 386 -26.70 -11.81 0.50
N SER A 387 -27.84 -11.39 1.06
CA SER A 387 -28.13 -11.54 2.49
C SER A 387 -28.12 -13.00 2.91
N ASP A 388 -28.83 -13.89 2.20
CA ASP A 388 -28.88 -15.32 2.50
C ASP A 388 -27.48 -15.94 2.60
N MET A 389 -26.61 -15.66 1.62
CA MET A 389 -25.24 -16.17 1.61
C MET A 389 -24.39 -15.62 2.78
N MET A 390 -24.49 -14.32 3.07
CA MET A 390 -23.72 -13.72 4.17
C MET A 390 -24.20 -14.23 5.53
N ASP A 391 -25.51 -14.32 5.73
CA ASP A 391 -26.12 -14.79 6.97
C ASP A 391 -25.84 -16.28 7.18
N TYR A 392 -25.87 -17.08 6.11
CA TYR A 392 -25.43 -18.47 6.15
C TYR A 392 -23.98 -18.60 6.64
N CYS A 393 -23.05 -17.83 6.07
CA CYS A 393 -21.65 -17.84 6.50
C CYS A 393 -21.48 -17.41 7.96
N ARG A 394 -22.11 -16.31 8.38
CA ARG A 394 -22.06 -15.81 9.76
C ARG A 394 -22.67 -16.79 10.76
N GLY A 395 -23.68 -17.54 10.34
CA GLY A 395 -24.39 -18.53 11.15
C GLY A 395 -23.70 -19.90 11.26
N MET A 396 -22.58 -20.12 10.55
CA MET A 396 -21.81 -21.36 10.68
C MET A 396 -21.21 -21.49 12.08
N GLU A 397 -21.14 -22.72 12.59
CA GLU A 397 -20.44 -23.02 13.85
C GLU A 397 -18.96 -22.61 13.73
N PRO A 398 -18.48 -21.68 14.59
CA PRO A 398 -17.10 -21.25 14.53
C PRO A 398 -16.18 -22.35 15.07
N ALA A 399 -15.00 -22.50 14.47
CA ALA A 399 -13.98 -23.43 14.96
C ALA A 399 -13.44 -23.06 16.36
N ASP A 400 -13.53 -21.78 16.70
CA ASP A 400 -13.21 -21.22 18.03
C ASP A 400 -14.43 -20.40 18.49
N PRO A 401 -15.13 -20.77 19.57
CA PRO A 401 -16.31 -20.07 20.06
C PRO A 401 -16.09 -18.56 20.33
N ASP A 402 -14.86 -18.15 20.62
CA ASP A 402 -14.51 -16.75 20.87
C ASP A 402 -14.24 -15.95 19.58
N LYS A 403 -14.25 -16.61 18.41
CA LYS A 403 -13.98 -16.02 17.09
C LYS A 403 -15.09 -16.37 16.09
N PRO A 404 -16.22 -15.63 16.09
CA PRO A 404 -17.33 -15.90 15.18
C PRO A 404 -16.90 -15.75 13.71
N VAL A 405 -17.58 -16.48 12.81
CA VAL A 405 -17.37 -16.34 11.37
C VAL A 405 -17.88 -14.99 10.91
N LEU A 406 -17.06 -14.28 10.13
CA LEU A 406 -17.35 -12.93 9.65
C LEU A 406 -17.53 -12.92 8.14
N ALA A 407 -18.45 -12.08 7.66
CA ALA A 407 -18.53 -11.71 6.25
C ALA A 407 -17.55 -10.56 5.93
N PRO A 408 -17.05 -10.47 4.69
CA PRO A 408 -16.25 -9.32 4.26
C PRO A 408 -16.97 -7.99 4.52
N GLY A 409 -16.30 -7.09 5.25
CA GLY A 409 -16.83 -5.80 5.69
C GLY A 409 -17.31 -5.77 7.13
N ASP A 410 -17.51 -6.92 7.79
CA ASP A 410 -17.89 -6.98 9.21
C ASP A 410 -16.83 -6.33 10.13
N PRO A 411 -15.51 -6.62 9.99
CA PRO A 411 -14.49 -5.98 10.84
C PRO A 411 -14.53 -4.45 10.77
N GLU A 412 -14.66 -3.90 9.56
CA GLU A 412 -14.73 -2.45 9.35
C GLU A 412 -16.04 -1.87 9.89
N ARG A 413 -17.17 -2.57 9.76
CA ARG A 413 -18.45 -2.16 10.37
C ARG A 413 -18.35 -2.08 11.90
N PHE A 414 -17.76 -3.08 12.54
CA PHE A 414 -17.55 -3.07 13.98
C PHE A 414 -16.65 -1.91 14.41
N HIS A 415 -15.61 -1.59 13.62
CA HIS A 415 -14.74 -0.47 13.91
C HIS A 415 -15.45 0.89 13.75
N VAL A 416 -16.31 1.04 12.74
CA VAL A 416 -17.14 2.25 12.55
C VAL A 416 -18.08 2.46 13.74
N GLU A 417 -18.78 1.40 14.18
CA GLU A 417 -19.65 1.48 15.36
C GLU A 417 -18.86 1.75 16.65
N LYS A 418 -17.66 1.17 16.79
CA LYS A 418 -16.76 1.49 17.90
C LYS A 418 -16.40 2.98 17.93
N VAL A 419 -15.99 3.56 16.80
CA VAL A 419 -15.64 4.99 16.72
C VAL A 419 -16.85 5.87 17.08
N LYS A 420 -18.04 5.49 16.63
CA LYS A 420 -19.29 6.19 16.95
C LYS A 420 -19.63 6.12 18.44
N LEU A 421 -19.55 4.94 19.05
CA LEU A 421 -19.80 4.74 20.48
C LEU A 421 -18.77 5.46 21.36
N GLU A 422 -17.51 5.47 20.93
CA GLU A 422 -16.43 6.14 21.64
C GLU A 422 -16.37 7.67 21.42
N GLY A 423 -17.18 8.19 20.50
CA GLY A 423 -17.25 9.62 20.16
C GLY A 423 -16.00 10.17 19.46
N GLY A 424 -15.14 9.32 18.91
CA GLY A 424 -13.89 9.75 18.30
C GLY A 424 -12.98 8.62 17.81
N ILE A 425 -12.02 9.00 16.97
CA ILE A 425 -10.96 8.13 16.48
C ILE A 425 -9.80 8.22 17.45
N THR A 426 -9.37 7.06 17.96
CA THR A 426 -8.17 6.96 18.81
C THR A 426 -6.94 6.67 17.96
N TYR A 427 -5.89 7.45 18.17
CA TYR A 427 -4.60 7.35 17.51
C TYR A 427 -3.49 7.07 18.51
N HIS A 428 -2.37 6.54 18.01
CA HIS A 428 -1.17 6.40 18.82
C HIS A 428 -0.52 7.78 19.06
N ILE A 429 0.09 7.97 20.24
CA ILE A 429 0.71 9.25 20.62
C ILE A 429 1.76 9.75 19.62
N ASN A 430 2.54 8.84 19.03
CA ASN A 430 3.51 9.21 17.98
C ASN A 430 2.85 9.81 16.74
N GLN A 431 1.71 9.26 16.32
CA GLN A 431 0.99 9.79 15.16
C GLN A 431 0.45 11.19 15.44
N ILE A 432 -0.08 11.42 16.65
CA ILE A 432 -0.54 12.74 17.09
C ILE A 432 0.63 13.71 17.21
N THR A 433 1.77 13.26 17.74
CA THR A 433 3.00 14.05 17.82
C THR A 433 3.47 14.47 16.43
N ASP A 434 3.51 13.53 15.48
CA ASP A 434 3.92 13.78 14.09
C ASP A 434 2.95 14.74 13.38
N SER A 435 1.64 14.61 13.59
CA SER A 435 0.62 15.54 13.10
C SER A 435 0.73 16.91 13.74
N TRP A 436 0.96 17.00 15.06
CA TRP A 436 1.16 18.28 15.74
C TRP A 436 2.40 19.00 15.18
N LYS A 437 3.52 18.30 15.01
CA LYS A 437 4.73 18.86 14.40
C LYS A 437 4.48 19.30 12.95
N LEU A 438 3.73 18.51 12.17
CA LEU A 438 3.32 18.90 10.81
C LEU A 438 2.49 20.20 10.83
N ALA A 439 1.60 20.34 11.81
CA ALA A 439 0.78 21.55 11.97
C ALA A 439 1.65 22.80 12.16
N GLN A 440 2.68 22.70 13.01
CA GLN A 440 3.63 23.79 13.25
C GLN A 440 4.40 24.17 11.99
N VAL A 441 4.89 23.17 11.24
CA VAL A 441 5.64 23.40 10.00
C VAL A 441 4.78 24.07 8.93
N LEU A 442 3.49 23.71 8.85
CA LEU A 442 2.56 24.26 7.87
C LEU A 442 1.90 25.57 8.34
N GLY A 443 2.10 25.98 9.59
CA GLY A 443 1.43 27.15 10.17
C GLY A 443 -0.09 26.99 10.31
N VAL A 444 -0.58 25.75 10.49
CA VAL A 444 -2.01 25.46 10.64
C VAL A 444 -2.36 25.15 12.10
N GLN A 445 -3.64 25.32 12.45
CA GLN A 445 -4.13 24.97 13.78
C GLN A 445 -4.04 23.45 14.01
N PRO A 446 -3.33 22.98 15.07
CA PRO A 446 -3.32 21.57 15.44
C PRO A 446 -4.73 21.05 15.74
N MET A 447 -4.91 19.72 15.72
CA MET A 447 -6.15 19.08 16.17
C MET A 447 -6.40 19.41 17.66
N LYS A 448 -7.65 19.69 18.02
CA LYS A 448 -8.07 20.09 19.37
C LYS A 448 -9.08 19.13 20.00
#